data_AF-A0A0M2M0L4-F1
#
_entry.id   AF-A0A0M2M0L4-F1
#
_cell.length_a   1.000
_cell.length_b   1.000
_cell.length_c   1.000
_cell.angle_alpha   90.00
_cell.angle_beta   90.00
_cell.angle_gamma   90.00
#
_symmetry.space_group_name_H-M   'P 1'
#
loop_
_entity.id
_entity.type
_entity.pdbx_description
1 polymer ?
#
loop_
_entity_poly.entity_id
_entity_poly.type
_entity_poly.pdbx_seq_one_letter_code
_entity_poly.pdbx_strand_id
1 'polypeptide(L)'
;SYPRQNELALALREVGRIERTLFMIDWILDAGLQRQAQIGLNKGEAHHALKRAISFHRRGEIRDRSGEGQHYRIAGMNLLAAIIIFWNTMKLGEVVNTRAASGTHIAPDLLAHVSPLGWEHIKLTGEYRWPKSLA
;
A
#
# COMPACT_ATOMS: atom_id res chain seq x y z
N SER A 1 19.95 21.35 -33.88
CA SER A 1 19.56 20.23 -34.75
C SER A 1 18.48 19.41 -34.08
N TYR A 2 17.27 19.36 -34.66
CA TYR A 2 16.27 18.38 -34.24
C TYR A 2 16.82 16.97 -34.53
N PRO A 3 16.77 16.02 -33.58
CA PRO A 3 17.22 14.67 -33.87
C PRO A 3 16.29 14.08 -34.94
N ARG A 4 16.88 13.56 -36.03
CA ARG A 4 16.14 12.82 -37.06
C ARG A 4 15.35 11.71 -36.37
N GLN A 5 14.02 11.80 -36.41
CA GLN A 5 13.17 10.73 -35.90
C GLN A 5 13.37 9.51 -36.80
N ASN A 6 13.87 8.43 -36.23
CA ASN A 6 14.06 7.16 -36.92
C ASN A 6 12.68 6.63 -37.34
N GLU A 7 12.48 6.38 -38.64
CA GLU A 7 11.21 5.86 -39.18
C GLU A 7 10.78 4.55 -38.51
N LEU A 8 11.74 3.71 -38.11
CA LEU A 8 11.46 2.50 -37.32
C LEU A 8 10.87 2.84 -35.94
N ALA A 9 11.39 3.87 -35.27
CA ALA A 9 10.88 4.28 -33.97
C ALA A 9 9.46 4.86 -34.08
N LEU A 10 9.15 5.52 -35.20
CA LEU A 10 7.79 5.97 -35.51
C LEU A 10 6.86 4.79 -35.74
N ALA A 11 7.26 3.82 -36.56
CA ALA A 11 6.47 2.60 -36.80
C ALA A 11 6.19 1.83 -35.50
N LEU A 12 7.21 1.62 -34.66
CA LEU A 12 7.06 0.96 -33.34
C LEU A 12 6.12 1.73 -32.40
N ARG A 13 6.13 3.07 -32.47
CA ARG A 13 5.22 3.90 -31.68
C ARG A 13 3.77 3.75 -32.13
N GLU A 14 3.50 3.66 -33.43
CA GLU A 14 2.15 3.44 -33.94
C GLU A 14 1.64 2.04 -33.59
N VAL A 15 2.49 1.01 -33.68
CA VAL A 15 2.16 -0.34 -33.18
C VAL A 15 1.79 -0.28 -31.68
N GLY A 16 2.59 0.41 -30.86
CA GLY A 16 2.26 0.59 -29.45
C GLY A 16 0.96 1.37 -29.18
N ARG A 17 0.53 2.25 -30.09
CA ARG A 17 -0.79 2.92 -30.00
C ARG A 17 -1.94 1.98 -30.32
N ILE A 18 -1.78 1.08 -31.29
CA ILE A 18 -2.79 0.07 -31.63
C ILE A 18 -3.00 -0.85 -30.43
N GLU A 19 -1.92 -1.41 -29.87
CA GLU A 19 -1.97 -2.26 -28.67
C GLU A 19 -2.63 -1.55 -27.49
N ARG A 20 -2.28 -0.28 -27.24
CA ARG A 20 -2.93 0.53 -26.20
C ARG A 20 -4.42 0.70 -26.47
N THR A 21 -4.82 0.93 -27.72
CA THR A 21 -6.23 1.15 -28.07
C THR A 21 -7.04 -0.12 -27.85
N LEU A 22 -6.53 -1.27 -28.30
CA LEU A 22 -7.16 -2.57 -28.04
C LEU A 22 -7.29 -2.84 -26.54
N PHE A 23 -6.19 -2.66 -25.79
CA PHE A 23 -6.22 -2.78 -24.32
C PHE A 23 -7.25 -1.85 -23.67
N MET A 24 -7.37 -0.59 -24.12
CA MET A 24 -8.34 0.36 -23.56
C MET A 24 -9.79 -0.06 -23.85
N ILE A 25 -10.05 -0.64 -25.02
CA ILE A 25 -11.36 -1.19 -25.38
C ILE A 25 -11.68 -2.38 -24.47
N ASP A 26 -10.77 -3.33 -24.34
CA ASP A 26 -10.92 -4.49 -23.44
C ASP A 26 -11.15 -4.03 -22.01
N TRP A 27 -10.35 -3.07 -21.55
CA TRP A 27 -10.46 -2.48 -20.21
C TRP A 27 -11.83 -1.85 -19.96
N ILE A 28 -12.36 -1.04 -20.88
CA ILE A 28 -13.66 -0.37 -20.68
C ILE A 28 -14.81 -1.38 -20.66
N LEU A 29 -14.70 -2.47 -21.44
CA LEU A 29 -15.75 -3.48 -21.56
C LEU A 29 -15.68 -4.56 -20.48
N ASP A 30 -14.53 -4.77 -19.84
CA ASP A 30 -14.34 -5.80 -18.81
C ASP A 30 -14.31 -5.21 -17.39
N ALA A 31 -15.47 -5.27 -16.71
CA ALA A 31 -15.59 -4.87 -15.31
C ALA A 31 -14.78 -5.76 -14.34
N GLY A 32 -14.48 -7.00 -14.72
CA GLY A 32 -13.64 -7.91 -13.95
C GLY A 32 -12.18 -7.45 -13.96
N LEU A 33 -11.66 -7.11 -15.13
CA LEU A 33 -10.32 -6.55 -15.31
C LEU A 33 -10.15 -5.23 -14.52
N GLN A 34 -11.14 -4.33 -14.62
CA GLN A 34 -11.15 -3.09 -13.84
C GLN A 34 -11.10 -3.36 -12.33
N ARG A 35 -11.91 -4.31 -11.85
CA ARG A 35 -11.97 -4.65 -10.43
C ARG A 35 -10.65 -5.24 -9.92
N GLN A 36 -10.02 -6.13 -10.68
CA GLN A 36 -8.73 -6.71 -10.31
C GLN A 36 -7.64 -5.65 -10.19
N ALA A 37 -7.56 -4.75 -11.15
CA ALA A 37 -6.62 -3.65 -11.11
C ALA A 37 -6.91 -2.67 -9.97
N GLN A 38 -8.18 -2.35 -9.69
CA GLN A 38 -8.56 -1.52 -8.55
C GLN A 38 -8.18 -2.17 -7.21
N ILE A 39 -8.33 -3.49 -7.07
CA ILE A 39 -7.88 -4.23 -5.88
C ILE A 39 -6.36 -4.06 -5.70
N GLY A 40 -5.59 -4.14 -6.78
CA GLY A 40 -4.15 -3.88 -6.76
C GLY A 40 -3.82 -2.45 -6.33
N LEU A 41 -4.50 -1.46 -6.92
CA LEU A 41 -4.33 -0.04 -6.59
C LEU A 41 -4.66 0.24 -5.13
N ASN A 42 -5.81 -0.21 -4.64
CA ASN A 42 -6.23 -0.02 -3.25
C ASN A 42 -5.21 -0.59 -2.26
N LYS A 43 -4.62 -1.75 -2.54
CA LYS A 43 -3.54 -2.33 -1.71
C LYS A 43 -2.31 -1.42 -1.69
N GLY A 44 -1.89 -0.94 -2.86
CA GLY A 44 -0.76 0.00 -2.98
C GLY A 44 -1.01 1.30 -2.24
N GLU A 45 -2.17 1.93 -2.44
CA GLU A 45 -2.57 3.17 -1.78
C GLU A 45 -2.64 3.05 -0.26
N ALA A 46 -3.23 1.97 0.24
CA ALA A 46 -3.29 1.69 1.68
C ALA A 46 -1.89 1.48 2.27
N HIS A 47 -1.01 0.76 1.58
CA HIS A 47 0.38 0.59 2.01
C HIS A 47 1.15 1.91 2.03
N HIS A 48 0.96 2.76 1.02
CA HIS A 48 1.54 4.10 1.00
C HIS A 48 0.96 5.01 2.09
N ALA A 49 -0.34 4.90 2.38
CA ALA A 49 -0.98 5.64 3.46
C ALA A 49 -0.39 5.25 4.83
N LEU A 50 -0.21 3.95 5.09
CA LEU A 50 0.48 3.45 6.28
C LEU A 50 1.89 4.02 6.40
N LYS A 51 2.69 3.95 5.34
CA LYS A 51 4.06 4.52 5.33
C LYS A 51 4.08 6.02 5.62
N ARG A 52 3.12 6.77 5.08
CA ARG A 52 2.97 8.21 5.38
C ARG A 52 2.62 8.44 6.85
N ALA A 53 1.73 7.63 7.43
CA ALA A 53 1.36 7.72 8.83
C ALA A 53 2.54 7.42 9.77
N ILE A 54 3.35 6.40 9.46
CA ILE A 54 4.59 6.11 10.21
C ILE A 54 5.56 7.30 10.14
N SER A 55 5.58 8.01 9.02
CA SER A 55 6.46 9.15 8.77
C SER A 55 5.98 10.49 9.37
N PHE A 56 4.94 10.46 10.23
CA PHE A 56 4.23 11.64 10.76
C PHE A 56 5.14 12.76 11.29
N HIS A 57 6.24 12.42 11.97
CA HIS A 57 7.14 13.43 12.57
C HIS A 57 7.97 14.25 11.57
N ARG A 58 7.97 13.93 10.27
CA ARG A 58 8.61 14.75 9.21
C ARG A 58 7.78 14.86 7.92
N ARG A 59 6.46 14.64 7.98
CA ARG A 59 5.57 14.68 6.79
C ARG A 59 6.03 13.80 5.60
N GLY A 60 6.82 12.76 5.84
CA GLY A 60 7.37 11.92 4.77
C GLY A 60 8.50 12.56 3.94
N GLU A 61 9.03 13.73 4.31
CA GLU A 61 10.18 14.32 3.62
C GLU A 61 11.49 13.63 4.00
N ILE A 62 12.13 12.99 3.02
CA ILE A 62 13.48 12.47 3.17
C ILE A 62 14.46 13.63 2.94
N ARG A 63 14.75 14.40 3.99
CA ARG A 63 15.69 15.54 3.97
C ARG A 63 17.16 15.17 4.22
N ASP A 64 17.52 13.89 4.07
CA ASP A 64 18.92 13.48 4.22
C ASP A 64 19.69 13.85 2.97
N ARG A 65 20.79 14.57 3.15
CA ARG A 65 21.65 15.06 2.07
C ARG A 65 22.46 13.94 1.39
N SER A 66 22.59 12.77 2.02
CA SER A 66 23.32 11.60 1.49
C SER A 66 22.37 10.47 1.11
N GLY A 67 22.65 9.79 0.00
CA GLY A 67 21.86 8.64 -0.47
C GLY A 67 21.75 7.52 0.57
N GLU A 68 22.81 7.25 1.32
CA GLU A 68 22.81 6.26 2.41
C GLU A 68 21.78 6.58 3.50
N GLY A 69 21.67 7.83 3.94
CA GLY A 69 20.66 8.23 4.93
C GLY A 69 19.23 8.00 4.43
N GLN A 70 19.00 8.28 3.15
CA GLN A 70 17.72 7.99 2.50
C GLN A 70 17.41 6.49 2.49
N HIS A 71 18.40 5.67 2.13
CA HIS A 71 18.27 4.20 2.12
C HIS A 71 17.93 3.65 3.50
N TYR A 72 18.66 4.04 4.56
CA TYR A 72 18.37 3.58 5.92
C TYR A 72 16.97 3.99 6.38
N ARG A 73 16.52 5.21 6.05
CA ARG A 73 15.17 5.66 6.40
C ARG A 73 14.07 4.88 5.67
N ILE A 74 14.26 4.63 4.37
CA ILE A 74 13.31 3.82 3.58
C ILE A 74 13.27 2.39 4.12
N ALA A 75 14.43 1.80 4.43
CA ALA A 75 14.52 0.46 4.99
C ALA A 75 13.81 0.37 6.35
N GLY A 76 14.06 1.32 7.25
CA GLY A 76 13.39 1.39 8.55
C GLY A 76 11.86 1.56 8.42
N MET A 77 11.41 2.39 7.49
CA MET A 77 9.98 2.57 7.22
C MET A 77 9.33 1.30 6.66
N ASN A 78 10.01 0.60 5.75
CA ASN A 78 9.54 -0.68 5.23
C ASN A 78 9.46 -1.74 6.33
N LEU A 79 10.45 -1.78 7.22
CA LEU A 79 10.47 -2.69 8.37
C LEU A 79 9.31 -2.42 9.33
N LEU A 80 9.09 -1.16 9.72
CA LEU A 80 7.97 -0.78 10.59
C LEU A 80 6.61 -1.10 9.97
N ALA A 81 6.44 -0.82 8.67
CA ALA A 81 5.22 -1.18 7.96
C ALA A 81 5.02 -2.70 7.97
N ALA A 82 6.07 -3.49 7.70
CA ALA A 82 5.99 -4.96 7.76
C ALA A 82 5.60 -5.48 9.15
N ILE A 83 6.17 -4.90 10.22
CA ILE A 83 5.84 -5.26 11.61
C ILE A 83 4.37 -4.99 11.91
N ILE A 84 3.84 -3.81 11.52
CA ILE A 84 2.44 -3.46 11.72
C ILE A 84 1.51 -4.42 10.95
N ILE A 85 1.83 -4.70 9.69
CA ILE A 85 1.06 -5.61 8.84
C ILE A 85 1.05 -7.02 9.44
N PHE A 86 2.21 -7.50 9.90
CA PHE A 86 2.33 -8.79 10.57
C PHE A 86 1.47 -8.84 11.83
N TRP A 87 1.58 -7.84 12.70
CA TRP A 87 0.79 -7.73 13.92
C TRP A 87 -0.71 -7.75 13.63
N ASN A 88 -1.17 -6.93 12.69
CA ASN A 88 -2.57 -6.89 12.28
C ASN A 88 -3.04 -8.24 11.74
N THR A 89 -2.23 -8.90 10.90
CA THR A 89 -2.56 -10.22 10.34
C THR A 89 -2.72 -11.26 11.44
N MET A 90 -1.79 -11.28 12.40
CA MET A 90 -1.85 -12.18 13.56
C MET A 90 -3.11 -11.93 14.41
N LYS A 91 -3.40 -10.67 14.74
CA LYS A 91 -4.57 -10.30 15.54
C LYS A 91 -5.89 -10.58 14.82
N LEU A 92 -5.97 -10.35 13.51
CA LEU A 92 -7.13 -10.73 12.70
C LEU A 92 -7.33 -12.25 12.72
N GLY A 93 -6.25 -13.02 12.59
CA GLY A 93 -6.29 -14.48 12.70
C GLY A 93 -6.81 -14.96 14.05
N GLU A 94 -6.34 -14.36 15.15
CA GLU A 94 -6.87 -14.64 16.50
C GLU A 94 -8.38 -14.38 16.58
N VAL A 95 -8.86 -13.23 16.10
CA VAL A 95 -10.29 -12.87 16.13
C VAL A 95 -11.13 -13.85 15.30
N VAL A 96 -10.65 -14.25 14.12
CA VAL A 96 -11.32 -15.24 13.28
C VAL A 96 -11.43 -16.58 13.99
N ASN A 97 -10.34 -17.05 14.60
CA ASN A 97 -10.30 -18.32 15.33
C ASN A 97 -11.23 -18.29 16.56
N THR A 98 -11.23 -17.21 17.33
CA THR A 98 -12.13 -17.05 18.48
C THR A 98 -13.60 -17.08 18.05
N ARG A 99 -13.96 -16.42 16.94
CA ARG A 99 -15.34 -16.44 16.42
C ARG A 99 -15.76 -17.81 15.91
N ALA A 100 -14.86 -18.51 15.22
CA ALA A 100 -15.10 -19.89 14.80
C ALA A 100 -15.35 -20.81 16.01
N ALA A 101 -14.53 -20.67 17.08
CA ALA A 101 -14.71 -21.42 18.31
C ALA A 101 -16.02 -21.09 19.06
N SER A 102 -16.52 -19.87 18.94
CA SER A 102 -17.81 -19.45 19.50
C SER A 102 -19.02 -19.81 18.62
N GLY A 103 -18.85 -20.67 17.61
CA GLY A 103 -19.93 -21.11 16.70
C GLY A 103 -20.33 -20.09 15.64
N THR A 104 -19.62 -18.97 15.50
CA THR A 104 -19.87 -17.96 14.47
C THR A 104 -18.86 -18.13 13.33
N HIS A 105 -19.19 -18.97 12.36
CA HIS A 105 -18.36 -19.16 11.17
C HIS A 105 -18.45 -17.95 10.23
N ILE A 106 -17.29 -17.35 9.93
CA ILE A 106 -17.15 -16.32 8.91
C ILE A 106 -16.88 -17.01 7.58
N ALA A 107 -17.66 -16.68 6.55
CA ALA A 107 -17.46 -17.23 5.20
C ALA A 107 -16.04 -16.89 4.69
N PRO A 108 -15.27 -17.88 4.19
CA PRO A 108 -13.91 -17.65 3.69
C PRO A 108 -13.82 -16.55 2.62
N ASP A 109 -14.84 -16.43 1.77
CA ASP A 109 -14.91 -15.40 0.73
C ASP A 109 -14.91 -13.98 1.30
N LEU A 110 -15.49 -13.77 2.50
CA LEU A 110 -15.46 -12.48 3.18
C LEU A 110 -14.08 -12.16 3.75
N LEU A 111 -13.33 -13.18 4.18
CA LEU A 111 -11.97 -12.99 4.70
C LEU A 111 -11.01 -12.51 3.61
N ALA A 112 -11.25 -12.89 2.34
CA ALA A 112 -10.47 -12.41 1.19
C ALA A 112 -10.55 -10.87 1.01
N HIS A 113 -11.57 -10.23 1.59
CA HIS A 113 -11.77 -8.78 1.53
C HIS A 113 -11.22 -8.03 2.76
N VAL A 114 -10.67 -8.74 3.75
CA VAL A 114 -10.08 -8.12 4.95
C VAL A 114 -8.65 -7.66 4.64
N SER A 115 -8.34 -6.40 4.96
CA SER A 115 -7.01 -5.83 4.77
C SER A 115 -6.26 -5.70 6.10
N PRO A 116 -5.03 -6.24 6.24
CA PRO A 116 -4.18 -6.03 7.40
C PRO A 116 -3.46 -4.67 7.38
N LEU A 117 -3.74 -3.81 6.39
CA LEU A 117 -3.06 -2.52 6.21
C LEU A 117 -3.66 -1.38 7.04
N GLY A 118 -4.82 -1.60 7.69
CA GLY A 118 -5.43 -0.60 8.56
C GLY A 118 -4.54 -0.24 9.75
N TRP A 119 -4.48 1.02 10.13
CA TRP A 119 -3.56 1.50 11.18
C TRP A 119 -4.15 2.53 12.12
N GLU A 120 -5.41 2.93 11.91
CA GLU A 120 -6.10 3.95 12.72
C GLU A 120 -6.24 3.52 14.19
N HIS A 121 -6.23 2.21 14.46
CA HIS A 121 -6.25 1.63 15.81
C HIS A 121 -4.87 1.64 16.51
N ILE A 122 -3.79 2.04 15.83
CA ILE A 122 -2.43 2.01 16.35
C ILE A 122 -1.99 3.42 16.74
N LYS A 123 -1.63 3.62 18.01
CA LYS A 123 -1.04 4.88 18.50
C LYS A 123 0.43 4.98 18.07
N LEU A 124 0.68 5.45 16.85
CA LEU A 124 2.03 5.57 16.27
C LEU A 124 2.96 6.54 17.03
N THR A 125 2.41 7.49 17.77
CA THR A 125 3.17 8.44 18.61
C THR A 125 3.43 7.93 20.02
N GLY A 126 2.93 6.74 20.36
CA GLY A 126 2.93 6.22 21.72
C GLY A 126 1.96 6.95 22.65
N GLU A 127 2.05 6.64 23.94
CA GLU A 127 1.32 7.30 25.01
C GLU A 127 2.28 8.15 25.84
N TYR A 128 2.00 9.45 25.94
CA TYR A 128 2.72 10.33 26.85
C TYR A 128 2.06 10.29 28.22
N ARG A 129 2.76 9.71 29.21
CA ARG A 129 2.32 9.71 30.61
C ARG A 129 3.09 10.77 31.37
N TRP A 130 2.42 11.86 31.73
CA TRP A 130 3.01 12.86 32.62
C TRP A 130 2.88 12.42 34.08
N PRO A 131 3.97 12.45 34.87
CA PRO A 131 3.86 12.21 36.30
C PRO A 131 3.01 13.30 36.94
N LYS A 132 1.97 12.90 37.68
CA LYS A 132 1.15 13.81 38.49
C LYS A 132 1.85 14.11 39.82
N SER A 133 2.91 14.91 39.80
CA SER A 133 3.36 15.69 40.99
C SER A 133 4.51 16.63 40.64
N LEU A 134 4.16 17.88 40.35
CA LEU A 134 4.97 19.07 40.62
C LEU A 134 4.00 20.11 41.20
N ALA A 135 3.51 19.82 42.41
CA ALA A 135 2.82 20.75 43.29
C ALA A 135 3.30 20.47 44.71
#